data_AF-D2U1I2-F1
#
_entry.id   AF-D2U1I2-F1
#
_cell.length_a   1.000
_cell.length_b   1.000
_cell.length_c   1.000
_cell.angle_alpha   90.00
_cell.angle_beta   90.00
_cell.angle_gamma   90.00
#
_symmetry.space_group_name_H-M   'P 1'
#
loop_
_entity.id
_entity.type
_entity.pdbx_description
1 polymer ?
#
loop_
_entity_poly.entity_id
_entity_poly.type
_entity_poly.pdbx_seq_one_letter_code
_entity_poly.pdbx_strand_id
1 'polypeptide(L)'
;MVTKSSDYSKKLLALRKLEGLTQMRFSAITGISLGTLKNYETGQKPARAEVMEKVLKTEMFKKYTMWLLHDEDTDASNQITPILVNCESDLLKASPKTRKKKYALNNVKEDDNTLVINSIVKNMTDEERLELAKLLSKEGFRLLLKLLDPDNQSLLNLPDKKKRAALRLESMDDEQFREILSKIEGNTDLPQEEMNVFTKKTVG
;
A
#
# COMPACT_ATOMS: atom_id res chain seq x y z
N MET A 1 -1.30 -19.00 41.18
CA MET A 1 -2.59 -19.10 40.45
C MET A 1 -2.53 -18.19 39.24
N VAL A 2 -2.49 -18.74 38.03
CA VAL A 2 -2.59 -17.96 36.78
C VAL A 2 -3.56 -18.70 35.87
N THR A 3 -4.78 -18.19 35.72
CA THR A 3 -5.76 -18.76 34.79
C THR A 3 -5.35 -18.42 33.36
N LYS A 4 -4.67 -19.35 32.71
CA LYS A 4 -4.35 -19.35 31.27
C LYS A 4 -5.62 -19.64 30.47
N SER A 5 -6.63 -18.78 30.59
CA SER A 5 -7.85 -18.84 29.77
C SER A 5 -7.62 -17.96 28.54
N SER A 6 -7.58 -18.58 27.36
CA SER A 6 -7.51 -17.88 26.09
C SER A 6 -8.70 -16.93 25.98
N ASP A 7 -8.47 -15.63 26.17
CA ASP A 7 -9.53 -14.64 26.12
C ASP A 7 -9.95 -14.44 24.67
N TYR A 8 -10.94 -15.21 24.24
CA TYR A 8 -11.52 -15.15 22.89
C TYR A 8 -11.98 -13.73 22.54
N SER A 9 -12.37 -12.93 23.53
CA SER A 9 -12.79 -11.54 23.34
C SER A 9 -11.65 -10.69 22.75
N LYS A 10 -10.42 -10.88 23.26
CA LYS A 10 -9.22 -10.21 22.75
C LYS A 10 -8.84 -10.73 21.36
N LYS A 11 -8.94 -12.03 21.12
CA LYS A 11 -8.63 -12.62 19.81
C LYS A 11 -9.59 -12.14 18.72
N LEU A 12 -10.89 -12.04 19.03
CA LEU A 12 -11.90 -11.49 18.11
C LEU A 12 -11.65 -10.02 17.78
N LEU A 13 -11.26 -9.21 18.78
CA LEU A 13 -10.88 -7.82 18.56
C LEU A 13 -9.66 -7.69 17.65
N ALA A 14 -8.63 -8.51 17.89
CA ALA A 14 -7.42 -8.55 17.07
C ALA A 14 -7.75 -8.97 15.64
N LEU A 15 -8.52 -10.04 15.47
CA LEU A 15 -9.00 -10.52 14.17
C LEU A 15 -9.73 -9.43 13.37
N ARG A 16 -10.69 -8.74 14.01
CA ARG A 16 -11.42 -7.65 13.34
C ARG A 16 -10.50 -6.51 12.92
N LYS A 17 -9.54 -6.13 13.79
CA LYS A 17 -8.57 -5.06 13.50
C LYS A 17 -7.61 -5.43 12.37
N LEU A 18 -7.19 -6.69 12.29
CA LEU A 18 -6.33 -7.17 11.21
C LEU A 18 -6.99 -7.04 9.85
N GLU A 19 -8.25 -7.42 9.76
CA GLU A 19 -9.04 -7.34 8.54
C GLU A 19 -9.55 -5.91 8.24
N GLY A 20 -9.25 -4.94 9.12
CA GLY A 20 -9.67 -3.55 8.95
C GLY A 20 -11.19 -3.36 8.96
N LEU A 21 -11.94 -4.32 9.51
CA LEU A 21 -13.40 -4.31 9.46
C LEU A 21 -13.99 -3.41 10.56
N THR A 22 -15.02 -2.66 10.20
CA THR A 22 -15.86 -1.97 11.19
C THR A 22 -16.69 -2.99 11.97
N GLN A 23 -17.08 -2.66 13.20
CA GLN A 23 -17.91 -3.55 14.04
C GLN A 23 -19.21 -3.96 13.35
N MET A 24 -19.84 -3.02 12.62
CA MET A 24 -21.06 -3.27 11.85
C MET A 24 -20.82 -4.28 10.72
N ARG A 25 -19.72 -4.14 9.97
CA ARG A 25 -19.38 -5.10 8.89
C ARG A 25 -19.03 -6.47 9.45
N PHE A 26 -18.26 -6.52 10.53
CA PHE A 26 -17.92 -7.78 11.21
C PHE A 26 -19.18 -8.50 11.71
N SER A 27 -20.12 -7.76 12.31
CA SER A 27 -21.44 -8.28 12.72
C SER A 27 -22.23 -8.87 11.54
N ALA A 28 -22.31 -8.15 10.41
CA ALA A 28 -23.04 -8.60 9.24
C ALA A 28 -22.47 -9.89 8.62
N ILE A 29 -21.14 -10.02 8.62
CA ILE A 29 -20.43 -11.18 8.05
C ILE A 29 -20.56 -12.41 8.97
N THR A 30 -20.40 -12.23 10.28
CA THR A 30 -20.36 -13.33 11.26
C THR A 30 -21.74 -13.72 11.80
N GLY A 31 -22.77 -12.89 11.58
CA GLY A 31 -24.10 -13.06 12.15
C GLY A 31 -24.16 -12.83 13.67
N ILE A 32 -23.12 -12.22 14.26
CA ILE A 32 -23.09 -11.85 15.67
C ILE A 32 -23.72 -10.46 15.83
N SER A 33 -24.56 -10.24 16.84
CA SER A 33 -25.16 -8.92 17.05
C SER A 33 -24.11 -7.85 17.41
N LEU A 34 -24.33 -6.61 16.96
CA LEU A 34 -23.42 -5.49 17.24
C LEU A 34 -23.26 -5.22 18.75
N GLY A 35 -24.33 -5.35 19.53
CA GLY A 35 -24.30 -5.18 20.98
C GLY A 35 -23.47 -6.27 21.67
N THR A 36 -23.58 -7.51 21.20
CA THR A 36 -22.77 -8.63 21.68
C THR A 36 -21.28 -8.41 21.39
N LEU A 37 -20.94 -7.99 20.17
CA LEU A 37 -19.57 -7.67 19.79
C LEU A 37 -18.98 -6.55 20.64
N LYS A 38 -19.75 -5.48 20.89
CA LYS A 38 -19.32 -4.36 21.75
C LYS A 38 -19.04 -4.82 23.18
N ASN A 39 -19.87 -5.68 23.75
CA ASN A 39 -19.68 -6.20 25.12
C ASN A 39 -18.40 -7.05 25.23
N TYR A 40 -18.04 -7.78 24.17
CA TYR A 40 -16.82 -8.58 24.13
C TYR A 40 -15.58 -7.69 23.95
N GLU A 41 -15.63 -6.70 23.05
CA GLU A 41 -14.49 -5.80 22.81
C GLU A 41 -14.20 -4.87 23.99
N THR A 42 -15.23 -4.50 24.76
CA THR A 42 -15.09 -3.68 25.98
C THR A 42 -14.76 -4.49 27.22
N GLY A 43 -14.70 -5.83 27.12
CA GLY A 43 -14.43 -6.71 28.26
C GLY A 43 -15.55 -6.80 29.29
N GLN A 44 -16.75 -6.27 28.99
CA GLN A 44 -17.89 -6.35 29.89
C GLN A 44 -18.41 -7.78 30.05
N LYS A 45 -18.26 -8.62 29.01
CA LYS A 45 -18.59 -10.04 29.04
C LYS A 45 -17.48 -10.84 28.35
N PRO A 46 -17.09 -12.01 28.87
CA PRO A 46 -16.21 -12.91 28.15
C PRO A 46 -16.93 -13.50 26.93
N ALA A 47 -16.21 -13.60 25.81
CA ALA A 47 -16.71 -14.24 24.60
C ALA A 47 -16.91 -15.76 24.82
N ARG A 48 -18.02 -16.29 24.31
CA ARG A 48 -18.37 -17.71 24.39
C ARG A 48 -17.78 -18.50 23.22
N ALA A 49 -17.48 -19.79 23.43
CA ALA A 49 -17.02 -20.69 22.37
C ALA A 49 -17.97 -20.74 21.16
N GLU A 50 -19.29 -20.68 21.38
CA GLU A 50 -20.29 -20.63 20.31
C GLU A 50 -20.08 -19.48 19.32
N VAL A 51 -19.65 -18.32 19.82
CA VAL A 51 -19.40 -17.12 19.01
C VAL A 51 -18.16 -17.34 18.16
N MET A 52 -17.16 -17.97 18.75
CA MET A 52 -15.91 -18.34 18.10
C MET A 52 -16.14 -19.32 16.94
N GLU A 53 -16.97 -20.35 17.15
CA GLU A 53 -17.33 -21.31 16.10
C GLU A 53 -18.02 -20.63 14.91
N LYS A 54 -18.89 -19.64 15.14
CA LYS A 54 -19.53 -18.87 14.06
C LYS A 54 -18.51 -18.11 13.22
N VAL A 55 -17.50 -17.54 13.86
CA VAL A 55 -16.40 -16.85 13.17
C VAL A 55 -15.58 -17.85 12.35
N LEU A 56 -15.22 -19.00 12.91
CA LEU A 56 -14.46 -20.05 12.21
C LEU A 56 -15.22 -20.69 11.04
N LYS A 57 -16.54 -20.79 11.11
CA LYS A 57 -17.40 -21.28 10.02
C LYS A 57 -17.44 -20.32 8.82
N THR A 58 -17.02 -19.06 8.99
CA THR A 58 -16.98 -18.09 7.91
C THR A 58 -15.72 -18.29 7.06
N GLU A 59 -15.88 -18.46 5.74
CA GLU A 59 -14.76 -18.74 4.82
C GLU A 59 -13.63 -17.71 4.91
N MET A 60 -13.96 -16.43 5.10
CA MET A 60 -12.97 -15.35 5.23
C MET A 60 -12.04 -15.49 6.44
N PHE A 61 -12.51 -16.12 7.52
CA PHE A 61 -11.75 -16.24 8.76
C PHE A 61 -11.11 -17.63 8.97
N LYS A 62 -11.34 -18.58 8.04
CA LYS A 62 -10.79 -19.95 8.11
C LYS A 62 -9.26 -19.95 8.22
N LYS A 63 -8.59 -18.97 7.60
CA LYS A 63 -7.12 -18.77 7.66
C LYS A 63 -6.57 -18.40 9.05
N TYR A 64 -7.43 -18.10 10.02
CA TYR A 64 -7.01 -17.77 11.38
C TYR A 64 -7.22 -18.92 12.36
N THR A 65 -7.71 -20.08 11.90
CA THR A 65 -8.15 -21.18 12.78
C THR A 65 -7.04 -21.69 13.68
N MET A 66 -5.83 -21.88 13.18
CA MET A 66 -4.73 -22.39 14.00
C MET A 66 -4.33 -21.35 15.06
N TRP A 67 -4.15 -20.10 14.66
CA TRP A 67 -3.86 -19.00 15.59
C TRP A 67 -4.93 -18.83 16.68
N LEU A 68 -6.20 -18.88 16.26
CA LEU A 68 -7.35 -18.70 17.14
C LEU A 68 -7.48 -19.80 18.20
N LEU A 69 -7.15 -21.05 17.83
CA LEU A 69 -7.38 -22.22 18.68
C LEU A 69 -6.13 -22.72 19.41
N HIS A 70 -4.97 -22.72 18.74
CA HIS A 70 -3.72 -23.30 19.25
C HIS A 70 -2.70 -22.24 19.69
N ASP A 71 -2.95 -20.94 19.46
CA ASP A 71 -1.99 -19.86 19.74
C ASP A 71 -0.62 -20.06 19.03
N GLU A 72 -0.61 -20.86 17.95
CA GLU A 72 0.58 -21.14 17.15
C GLU A 72 0.57 -20.34 15.84
N ASP A 73 1.74 -19.82 15.49
CA ASP A 73 2.00 -19.15 14.23
C ASP A 73 2.52 -20.19 13.22
N THR A 74 1.63 -20.74 12.39
CA THR A 74 2.03 -21.76 11.41
C THR A 74 2.44 -21.15 10.07
N ASP A 75 3.75 -21.10 9.82
CA ASP A 75 4.37 -20.64 8.57
C ASP A 75 4.10 -21.55 7.34
N ALA A 76 3.41 -22.68 7.51
CA ALA A 76 3.38 -23.76 6.52
C ALA A 76 2.11 -23.84 5.65
N SER A 77 1.07 -23.04 5.86
CA SER A 77 -0.13 -23.13 5.00
C SER A 77 -1.01 -21.90 5.16
N ASN A 78 -0.97 -20.93 4.24
CA ASN A 78 -1.95 -19.82 4.07
C ASN A 78 -2.65 -19.26 5.34
N GLN A 79 -1.98 -19.24 6.50
CA GLN A 79 -2.52 -18.80 7.77
C GLN A 79 -1.69 -17.60 8.21
N ILE A 80 -2.31 -16.43 8.23
CA ILE A 80 -1.65 -15.16 8.52
C ILE A 80 -1.81 -14.89 10.00
N THR A 81 -0.71 -14.70 10.69
CA THR A 81 -0.69 -14.40 12.12
C THR A 81 -0.67 -12.87 12.32
N PRO A 82 -1.41 -12.31 13.29
CA PRO A 82 -1.23 -10.93 13.69
C PRO A 82 0.17 -10.75 14.27
N ILE A 83 1.07 -10.10 13.53
CA ILE A 83 2.28 -9.55 14.12
C ILE A 83 1.85 -8.47 15.13
N LEU A 84 1.82 -8.85 16.41
CA LEU A 84 1.57 -7.96 17.54
C LEU A 84 2.89 -7.29 17.86
N VAL A 85 3.18 -6.20 17.14
CA VAL A 85 4.38 -5.40 17.40
C VAL A 85 4.20 -4.68 18.75
N ASN A 86 4.59 -5.33 19.84
CA ASN A 86 5.04 -4.63 21.04
C ASN A 86 6.45 -4.11 20.75
N CYS A 87 6.53 -2.92 20.14
CA CYS A 87 7.78 -2.19 20.07
C CYS A 87 7.88 -1.37 21.35
N GLU A 88 8.49 -1.95 22.39
CA GLU A 88 9.19 -1.13 23.37
C GLU A 88 10.50 -0.68 22.72
N SER A 89 10.47 0.50 22.10
CA SER A 89 11.69 1.27 21.88
C SER A 89 11.36 2.75 21.91
N ASP A 90 11.77 3.36 23.02
CA ASP A 90 11.94 4.79 23.23
C ASP A 90 12.92 5.36 22.21
N LEU A 91 12.51 5.63 20.98
CA LEU A 91 13.11 6.66 20.12
C LEU A 91 12.09 6.97 19.02
N LEU A 92 11.32 8.04 19.21
CA LEU A 92 10.83 9.00 18.20
C LEU A 92 9.68 9.82 18.81
N LYS A 93 10.04 10.90 19.52
CA LYS A 93 9.14 12.06 19.66
C LYS A 93 8.96 12.69 18.28
N ALA A 94 7.92 12.30 17.56
CA ALA A 94 7.25 13.14 16.56
C ALA A 94 5.88 12.54 16.20
N SER A 95 4.85 13.36 16.31
CA SER A 95 3.44 13.09 16.00
C SER A 95 2.95 14.25 15.10
N PRO A 96 1.87 14.16 14.29
CA PRO A 96 1.06 13.00 13.87
C PRO A 96 0.73 12.96 12.34
N LYS A 97 0.07 11.86 11.93
CA LYS A 97 -0.76 11.67 10.72
C LYS A 97 -0.06 11.36 9.38
N THR A 98 0.28 10.10 9.17
CA THR A 98 0.19 9.50 7.83
C THR A 98 -0.61 8.19 7.91
N ARG A 99 -1.72 8.14 7.17
CA ARG A 99 -2.53 6.93 6.97
C ARG A 99 -1.65 5.88 6.29
N LYS A 100 -1.19 4.87 7.01
CA LYS A 100 -0.58 3.69 6.39
C LYS A 100 -1.68 2.91 5.65
N LYS A 101 -1.86 3.19 4.35
CA LYS A 101 -2.59 2.31 3.45
C LYS A 101 -1.78 1.01 3.35
N LYS A 102 -2.25 -0.06 3.99
CA LYS A 102 -1.80 -1.43 3.69
C LYS A 102 -2.36 -1.79 2.32
N TYR A 103 -1.50 -1.87 1.32
CA TYR A 103 -1.86 -2.55 0.07
C TYR A 103 -1.94 -4.04 0.39
N ALA A 104 -3.13 -4.63 0.27
CA ALA A 104 -3.29 -6.07 0.27
C ALA A 104 -2.62 -6.60 -1.00
N LEU A 105 -1.49 -7.31 -0.86
CA LEU A 105 -0.88 -8.10 -1.93
C LEU A 105 -1.78 -9.31 -2.16
N ASN A 106 -2.86 -9.09 -2.90
CA ASN A 106 -3.77 -10.15 -3.32
C ASN A 106 -3.05 -11.02 -4.34
N ASN A 107 -3.00 -12.34 -4.08
CA ASN A 107 -2.77 -13.45 -5.01
C ASN A 107 -2.44 -13.02 -6.46
N VAL A 108 -1.22 -12.55 -6.69
CA VAL A 108 -0.66 -12.48 -8.03
C VAL A 108 -0.26 -13.91 -8.33
N LYS A 109 -0.80 -14.49 -9.40
CA LYS A 109 -0.32 -15.76 -9.94
C LYS A 109 1.18 -15.56 -10.17
N GLU A 110 2.02 -16.21 -9.36
CA GLU A 110 3.48 -16.03 -9.41
C GLU A 110 3.92 -16.24 -10.86
N ASP A 111 4.26 -15.15 -11.53
CA ASP A 111 4.87 -15.16 -12.84
C ASP A 111 6.32 -15.63 -12.70
N ASP A 112 6.85 -16.28 -13.73
CA ASP A 112 8.21 -16.84 -13.68
C ASP A 112 9.25 -15.79 -13.25
N ASN A 113 9.01 -14.51 -13.59
CA ASN A 113 9.85 -13.40 -13.17
C ASN A 113 9.80 -13.11 -11.67
N THR A 114 8.63 -13.17 -11.02
CA THR A 114 8.55 -12.96 -9.56
C THR A 114 9.20 -14.11 -8.80
N LEU A 115 9.08 -15.34 -9.31
CA LEU A 115 9.80 -16.49 -8.75
C LEU A 115 11.32 -16.33 -8.84
N VAL A 116 11.83 -15.89 -9.99
CA VAL A 116 13.26 -15.62 -10.19
C VAL A 116 13.75 -14.52 -9.27
N ILE A 117 13.03 -13.40 -9.16
CA ILE A 117 13.40 -12.31 -8.26
C ILE A 117 13.39 -12.77 -6.79
N ASN A 118 12.38 -13.54 -6.39
CA ASN A 118 12.27 -14.05 -5.02
C ASN A 118 13.38 -15.03 -4.67
N SER A 119 13.79 -15.89 -5.61
CA SER A 119 14.90 -16.83 -5.38
C SER A 119 16.24 -16.09 -5.25
N ILE A 120 16.48 -15.06 -6.07
CA ILE A 120 17.67 -14.21 -5.98
C ILE A 120 17.74 -13.49 -4.62
N VAL A 121 16.66 -12.85 -4.18
CA VAL A 121 16.63 -12.08 -2.92
C VAL A 121 16.78 -12.99 -1.69
N LYS A 122 16.27 -14.22 -1.75
CA LYS A 122 16.45 -15.23 -0.69
C LYS A 122 17.90 -15.69 -0.57
N ASN A 123 18.64 -15.71 -1.67
CA ASN A 123 20.04 -16.14 -1.71
C ASN A 123 21.06 -15.04 -1.30
N MET A 124 20.60 -13.79 -1.17
CA MET A 124 21.43 -12.67 -0.72
C MET A 124 21.61 -12.70 0.81
N THR A 125 22.70 -12.10 1.29
CA THR A 125 22.92 -11.81 2.72
C THR A 125 22.05 -10.64 3.21
N ASP A 126 21.94 -10.45 4.53
CA ASP A 126 21.18 -9.31 5.09
C ASP A 126 21.76 -7.95 4.69
N GLU A 127 23.08 -7.86 4.55
CA GLU A 127 23.79 -6.64 4.15
C GLU A 127 23.51 -6.30 2.68
N GLU A 128 23.58 -7.29 1.79
CA GLU A 128 23.26 -7.12 0.36
C GLU A 128 21.78 -6.78 0.16
N ARG A 129 20.87 -7.38 0.94
CA ARG A 129 19.44 -7.02 0.93
C ARG A 129 19.23 -5.56 1.32
N LEU A 130 19.95 -5.08 2.34
CA LEU A 130 19.85 -3.70 2.79
C LEU A 130 20.37 -2.71 1.74
N GLU A 131 21.48 -3.03 1.07
CA GLU A 131 22.03 -2.21 0.00
C GLU A 131 21.10 -2.18 -1.22
N LEU A 132 20.56 -3.34 -1.62
CA LEU A 132 19.57 -3.44 -2.68
C LEU A 132 18.33 -2.61 -2.38
N ALA A 133 17.83 -2.66 -1.13
CA ALA A 133 16.69 -1.86 -0.71
C ALA A 133 16.96 -0.36 -0.79
N LYS A 134 18.17 0.10 -0.43
CA LYS A 134 18.58 1.51 -0.56
C LYS A 134 18.63 1.94 -2.03
N LEU A 135 19.23 1.12 -2.90
CA LEU A 135 19.30 1.39 -4.34
C LEU A 135 17.92 1.43 -4.98
N LEU A 136 17.06 0.45 -4.69
CA LEU A 136 15.68 0.42 -5.18
C LEU A 136 14.87 1.62 -4.67
N SER A 137 15.08 2.04 -3.43
CA SER A 137 14.41 3.23 -2.89
C SER A 137 14.84 4.50 -3.62
N LYS A 138 16.15 4.65 -3.90
CA LYS A 138 16.70 5.80 -4.61
C LYS A 138 16.22 5.85 -6.07
N GLU A 139 16.33 4.74 -6.79
CA GLU A 139 15.92 4.67 -8.20
C GLU A 139 14.40 4.73 -8.34
N GLY A 140 13.66 4.09 -7.44
CA GLY A 140 12.21 4.19 -7.37
C GLY A 140 11.74 5.63 -7.13
N PHE A 141 12.39 6.36 -6.21
CA PHE A 141 12.11 7.79 -6.00
C PHE A 141 12.41 8.62 -7.25
N ARG A 142 13.54 8.39 -7.92
CA ARG A 142 13.91 9.11 -9.15
C ARG A 142 12.90 8.87 -10.29
N LEU A 143 12.45 7.64 -10.46
CA LEU A 143 11.41 7.29 -11.43
C LEU A 143 10.08 7.96 -11.09
N LEU A 144 9.68 7.92 -9.82
CA LEU A 144 8.48 8.61 -9.36
C LEU A 144 8.57 10.11 -9.58
N LEU A 145 9.73 10.73 -9.35
CA LEU A 145 9.94 12.16 -9.58
C LEU A 145 9.78 12.51 -11.06
N LYS A 146 10.35 11.70 -11.97
CA LYS A 146 10.13 11.86 -13.41
C LYS A 146 8.67 11.70 -13.80
N LEU A 147 7.98 10.71 -13.23
CA LEU A 147 6.57 10.48 -13.54
C LEU A 147 5.68 11.59 -12.97
N LEU A 148 5.99 12.12 -11.79
CA LEU A 148 5.20 13.15 -11.12
C LEU A 148 5.50 14.57 -11.60
N ASP A 149 6.49 14.73 -12.48
CA ASP A 149 6.76 15.98 -13.17
C ASP A 149 5.49 16.46 -13.89
N PRO A 150 5.05 17.72 -13.66
CA PRO A 150 3.79 18.24 -14.20
C PRO A 150 3.74 18.21 -15.73
N ASP A 151 4.88 18.37 -16.40
CA ASP A 151 4.95 18.36 -17.86
C ASP A 151 4.73 16.93 -18.37
N ASN A 152 5.36 15.94 -17.74
CA ASN A 152 5.18 14.53 -18.08
C ASN A 152 3.74 14.07 -17.79
N GLN A 153 3.15 14.51 -16.68
CA GLN A 153 1.74 14.24 -16.39
C GLN A 153 0.82 14.88 -17.44
N SER A 154 1.13 16.09 -17.88
CA SER A 154 0.38 16.77 -18.94
C SER A 154 0.47 16.01 -20.27
N LEU A 155 1.66 15.52 -20.64
CA LEU A 155 1.87 14.67 -21.81
C LEU A 155 1.12 13.33 -21.71
N LEU A 156 1.18 12.66 -20.56
CA LEU A 156 0.47 11.40 -20.31
C LEU A 156 -1.05 11.55 -20.33
N ASN A 157 -1.57 12.72 -19.95
CA ASN A 157 -3.00 13.02 -19.95
C ASN A 157 -3.52 13.62 -21.26
N LEU A 158 -2.66 13.75 -22.29
CA LEU A 158 -3.11 14.26 -23.59
C LEU A 158 -4.22 13.38 -24.21
N PRO A 159 -5.18 13.99 -24.92
CA PRO A 159 -6.16 13.25 -25.74
C PRO A 159 -5.45 12.40 -26.81
N ASP A 160 -6.05 11.26 -27.19
CA ASP A 160 -5.43 10.29 -28.11
C ASP A 160 -4.96 10.86 -29.46
N LYS A 161 -5.64 11.90 -29.96
CA LYS A 161 -5.21 12.60 -31.19
C LYS A 161 -3.89 13.36 -30.96
N LYS A 162 -3.75 14.03 -29.82
CA LYS A 162 -2.53 14.76 -29.45
C LYS A 162 -1.39 13.82 -29.08
N LYS A 163 -1.67 12.68 -28.43
CA LYS A 163 -0.67 11.62 -28.18
C LYS A 163 -0.09 11.04 -29.48
N ARG A 164 -0.97 10.74 -30.45
CA ARG A 164 -0.55 10.27 -31.78
C ARG A 164 0.25 11.33 -32.54
N ALA A 165 -0.13 12.60 -32.42
CA ALA A 165 0.67 13.68 -32.98
C ALA A 165 2.05 13.75 -32.30
N ALA A 166 2.13 13.69 -30.97
CA ALA A 166 3.40 13.69 -30.23
C ALA A 166 4.33 12.52 -30.63
N LEU A 167 3.79 11.29 -30.75
CA LEU A 167 4.55 10.14 -31.25
C LEU A 167 5.02 10.31 -32.71
N ARG A 168 4.24 11.06 -33.52
CA ARG A 168 4.62 11.40 -34.89
C ARG A 168 5.67 12.50 -34.95
N LEU A 169 5.73 13.39 -33.96
CA LEU A 169 6.78 14.40 -33.84
C LEU A 169 8.13 13.75 -33.46
N GLU A 170 8.13 12.69 -32.65
CA GLU A 170 9.36 11.94 -32.31
C GLU A 170 10.04 11.32 -33.55
N SER A 171 9.26 10.95 -34.55
CA SER A 171 9.75 10.32 -35.80
C SER A 171 9.84 11.28 -36.98
N MET A 172 9.59 12.58 -36.75
CA MET A 172 9.62 13.62 -37.78
C MET A 172 11.03 14.19 -37.93
N ASP A 173 11.36 14.66 -39.14
CA ASP A 173 12.62 15.34 -39.39
C ASP A 173 12.69 16.71 -38.69
N ASP A 174 13.87 17.08 -38.19
CA ASP A 174 14.10 18.32 -37.43
C ASP A 174 13.74 19.59 -38.24
N GLU A 175 13.91 19.59 -39.56
CA GLU A 175 13.55 20.74 -40.40
C GLU A 175 12.02 20.92 -40.45
N GLN A 176 11.28 19.82 -40.58
CA GLN A 176 9.82 19.83 -40.58
C GLN A 176 9.27 20.23 -39.21
N PHE A 177 9.91 19.79 -38.13
CA PHE A 177 9.53 20.17 -36.77
C PHE A 177 9.71 21.68 -36.53
N ARG A 178 10.84 22.25 -36.96
CA ARG A 178 11.11 23.69 -36.84
C ARG A 178 10.13 24.54 -37.66
N GLU A 179 9.74 24.08 -38.84
CA GLU A 179 8.73 24.78 -39.65
C GLU A 179 7.37 24.82 -38.96
N ILE A 180 6.96 23.70 -38.35
CA ILE A 180 5.71 23.61 -37.57
C ILE A 180 5.78 24.51 -36.33
N LEU A 181 6.90 24.51 -35.61
CA LEU A 181 7.09 25.41 -34.46
C LEU A 181 6.99 26.88 -34.86
N SER A 182 7.68 27.29 -35.93
CA SER A 182 7.63 28.67 -36.43
C SER A 182 6.21 29.09 -36.81
N LYS A 183 5.40 28.19 -37.37
CA LYS A 183 3.99 28.43 -37.68
C LYS A 183 3.09 28.52 -36.45
N ILE A 184 3.41 27.79 -35.37
CA ILE A 184 2.66 27.84 -34.11
C ILE A 184 2.99 29.13 -33.34
N GLU A 185 4.28 29.43 -33.20
CA GLU A 185 4.77 30.62 -32.48
C GLU A 185 4.41 31.93 -33.20
N GLY A 186 4.41 31.93 -34.54
CA GLY A 186 4.01 33.08 -35.35
C GLY A 186 2.51 33.37 -35.38
N ASN A 187 1.67 32.48 -34.83
CA ASN A 187 0.21 32.60 -34.83
C ASN A 187 -0.37 32.83 -33.43
N THR A 188 0.47 32.93 -32.41
CA THR A 188 0.09 33.26 -31.03
C THR A 188 0.46 34.71 -30.72
N ASP A 189 -0.52 35.62 -30.78
CA ASP A 189 -0.48 36.85 -29.98
C ASP A 189 -0.49 36.43 -28.49
N LEU A 190 0.66 36.52 -27.82
CA LEU A 190 0.85 36.11 -26.42
C LEU A 190 0.43 37.24 -25.46
N PRO A 191 -0.35 36.95 -24.40
CA PRO A 191 -0.18 37.61 -23.11
C PRO A 191 1.11 37.09 -22.47
N GLN A 192 2.08 37.98 -22.29
CA GLN A 192 3.35 37.69 -21.62
C GLN A 192 3.18 37.64 -20.10
N GLU A 193 2.65 36.55 -19.56
CA GLU A 193 2.81 36.25 -18.13
C GLU A 193 3.12 34.76 -17.98
N GLU A 194 4.35 34.47 -17.54
CA GLU A 194 4.87 33.23 -16.92
C GLU A 194 6.33 32.89 -17.32
N MET A 195 7.08 33.84 -17.88
CA MET A 195 8.55 33.72 -18.01
C MET A 195 9.35 34.12 -16.75
N ASN A 196 8.75 34.14 -15.55
CA ASN A 196 9.42 34.65 -14.36
C ASN A 196 9.30 33.74 -13.12
N VAL A 197 9.87 32.53 -13.19
CA VAL A 197 10.13 31.71 -11.99
C VAL A 197 11.59 31.29 -11.84
N PHE A 198 12.44 31.42 -12.87
CA PHE A 198 13.81 30.84 -12.82
C PHE A 198 14.98 31.82 -12.66
N THR A 199 14.76 33.09 -12.30
CA THR A 199 15.86 34.01 -11.93
C THR A 199 15.58 34.79 -10.65
N LYS A 200 15.45 34.11 -9.51
CA LYS A 200 15.87 34.70 -8.22
C LYS A 200 17.10 33.98 -7.71
N LYS A 201 18.22 34.44 -8.26
CA LYS A 201 19.57 34.34 -7.72
C LYS A 201 19.54 34.83 -6.27
N THR A 202 19.61 33.91 -5.31
CA THR A 202 19.93 34.22 -3.92
C THR A 202 21.41 34.59 -3.87
N VAL A 203 21.70 35.89 -3.92
CA VAL A 203 22.90 36.50 -3.32
C VAL A 203 22.37 37.61 -2.42
N GLY A 204 22.62 37.43 -1.13
CA GLY A 204 22.21 38.29 -0.02
C GLY A 204 22.55 37.56 1.27
#